data_AF-A0A7Y4JTR8-F1
#
_entry.id   AF-A0A7Y4JTR8-F1
#
_cell.length_a   1.000
_cell.length_b   1.000
_cell.length_c   1.000
_cell.angle_alpha   90.00
_cell.angle_beta   90.00
_cell.angle_gamma   90.00
#
_symmetry.space_group_name_H-M   'P 1'
#
loop_
_entity.id
_entity.type
_entity.pdbx_description
1 polymer ?
#
loop_
_entity_poly.entity_id
_entity_poly.type
_entity_poly.pdbx_seq_one_letter_code
_entity_poly.pdbx_strand_id
1 'polypeptide(L)'
;MADPNIPRAGQQVESHTHRSTAVPLEERRRMRHESRTSQTYKAFLKYLRDVGSFPDEQAAQEAAVSVLCVLEQRLFGEEDNDLEAQLPHKLRELLVRCDRHEAGPPPHKFGRDEMLAMVSTDLDVDPEDAESIVRAVFSAVQAQISTGESDDISGELPPDLRDLWTHPS
;
A
#
# COMPACT_ATOMS: atom_id res chain seq x y z
N MET A 1 20.67 -76.46 -13.96
CA MET A 1 20.52 -75.01 -13.74
C MET A 1 20.30 -74.87 -12.23
N ALA A 2 21.34 -74.89 -11.38
CA ALA A 2 22.20 -73.76 -10.99
C ALA A 2 21.37 -72.48 -10.77
N ASP A 3 21.25 -71.83 -9.62
CA ASP A 3 22.01 -71.74 -8.36
C ASP A 3 21.07 -71.12 -7.26
N PRO A 4 21.45 -70.85 -5.99
CA PRO A 4 20.74 -71.36 -4.81
C PRO A 4 20.36 -70.29 -3.75
N ASN A 5 19.94 -70.80 -2.58
CA ASN A 5 20.30 -70.34 -1.23
C ASN A 5 19.25 -69.59 -0.37
N ILE A 6 19.19 -70.07 0.88
CA ILE A 6 18.32 -69.81 2.04
C ILE A 6 19.22 -69.09 3.11
N PRO A 7 18.82 -68.64 4.33
CA PRO A 7 17.67 -67.92 4.90
C PRO A 7 18.01 -66.57 5.64
N ARG A 8 16.94 -65.90 6.08
CA ARG A 8 16.68 -64.91 7.17
C ARG A 8 17.74 -64.68 8.29
N ALA A 9 18.06 -63.41 8.60
CA ALA A 9 17.92 -62.74 9.92
C ALA A 9 18.50 -61.31 9.97
N GLY A 10 17.71 -60.35 10.47
CA GLY A 10 18.15 -59.24 11.34
C GLY A 10 18.78 -57.98 10.73
N GLN A 11 18.01 -56.91 10.60
CA GLN A 11 18.27 -55.67 11.36
C GLN A 11 17.08 -54.70 11.27
N GLN A 12 16.64 -54.24 12.44
CA GLN A 12 15.81 -53.05 12.63
C GLN A 12 16.46 -51.83 11.97
N VAL A 13 15.65 -50.92 11.41
CA VAL A 13 15.65 -49.51 11.83
C VAL A 13 14.35 -48.82 11.39
N GLU A 14 13.54 -48.52 12.39
CA GLU A 14 12.89 -47.22 12.61
C GLU A 14 11.86 -46.71 11.58
N SER A 15 10.60 -46.91 11.95
CA SER A 15 9.56 -45.90 11.81
C SER A 15 10.05 -44.52 12.30
N HIS A 16 10.17 -43.55 11.39
CA HIS A 16 10.01 -42.13 11.71
C HIS A 16 9.16 -41.46 10.62
N THR A 17 7.92 -41.18 10.99
CA THR A 17 6.99 -40.23 10.39
C THR A 17 7.66 -38.87 10.18
N HIS A 18 7.63 -38.31 8.96
CA HIS A 18 7.62 -36.85 8.80
C HIS A 18 6.73 -36.46 7.61
N ARG A 19 5.44 -36.24 7.87
CA ARG A 19 4.64 -35.37 7.00
C ARG A 19 5.17 -33.95 7.20
N SER A 20 6.19 -33.58 6.43
CA SER A 20 6.74 -32.22 6.42
C SER A 20 5.62 -31.21 6.17
N THR A 21 5.23 -30.48 7.21
CA THR A 21 4.51 -29.22 7.05
C THR A 21 5.53 -28.20 6.55
N ALA A 22 5.75 -28.17 5.24
CA ALA A 22 6.92 -27.58 4.59
C ALA A 22 7.04 -26.04 4.68
N VAL A 23 6.19 -25.35 5.45
CA VAL A 23 6.36 -23.92 5.73
C VAL A 23 5.91 -23.61 7.17
N PRO A 24 6.78 -22.99 8.01
CA PRO A 24 6.41 -22.49 9.34
C PRO A 24 5.13 -21.63 9.32
N LEU A 25 4.36 -21.64 10.41
CA LEU A 25 3.09 -20.90 10.49
C LEU A 25 3.29 -19.38 10.32
N GLU A 26 4.38 -18.84 10.86
CA GLU A 26 4.75 -17.43 10.75
C GLU A 26 5.06 -17.05 9.31
N GLU A 27 5.83 -17.87 8.61
CA GLU A 27 6.14 -17.66 7.20
C GLU A 27 4.89 -17.76 6.31
N ARG A 28 3.97 -18.68 6.60
CA ARG A 28 2.65 -18.71 5.93
C ARG A 28 1.79 -17.48 6.23
N ARG A 29 1.91 -16.88 7.42
CA ARG A 29 1.20 -15.63 7.76
C ARG A 29 1.80 -14.46 7.00
N ARG A 30 3.13 -14.36 6.94
CA ARG A 30 3.85 -13.35 6.17
C ARG A 30 3.52 -13.43 4.69
N MET A 31 3.60 -14.62 4.08
CA MET A 31 3.23 -14.85 2.68
C MET A 31 1.77 -14.47 2.38
N ARG A 32 0.83 -14.77 3.28
CA ARG A 32 -0.56 -14.36 3.11
C ARG A 32 -0.74 -12.86 3.26
N HIS A 33 0.00 -12.20 4.15
CA HIS A 33 -0.01 -10.76 4.28
C HIS A 33 0.57 -10.11 3.01
N GLU A 34 1.77 -10.48 2.58
CA GLU A 34 2.40 -10.03 1.32
C GLU A 34 1.49 -10.26 0.10
N SER A 35 0.87 -11.45 0.00
CA SER A 35 -0.08 -11.76 -1.08
C SER A 35 -1.33 -10.90 -1.03
N ARG A 36 -1.83 -10.55 0.16
CA ARG A 36 -3.00 -9.67 0.32
C ARG A 36 -2.63 -8.23 -0.01
N THR A 37 -1.53 -7.72 0.54
CA THR A 37 -0.99 -6.38 0.24
C THR A 37 -0.80 -6.19 -1.27
N SER A 38 -0.18 -7.16 -1.95
CA SER A 38 -0.01 -7.09 -3.42
C SER A 38 -1.33 -7.13 -4.20
N GLN A 39 -2.37 -7.80 -3.67
CA GLN A 39 -3.68 -7.86 -4.32
C GLN A 39 -4.52 -6.60 -4.05
N THR A 40 -4.44 -6.03 -2.85
CA THR A 40 -4.99 -4.72 -2.50
C THR A 40 -4.37 -3.65 -3.41
N TYR A 41 -3.04 -3.63 -3.52
CA TYR A 41 -2.31 -2.66 -4.34
C TYR A 41 -2.69 -2.74 -5.83
N LYS A 42 -2.78 -3.95 -6.38
CA LYS A 42 -3.25 -4.16 -7.77
C LYS A 42 -4.69 -3.70 -7.99
N ALA A 43 -5.59 -3.98 -7.04
CA ALA A 43 -6.98 -3.52 -7.13
C ALA A 43 -7.09 -1.99 -7.05
N PHE A 44 -6.28 -1.38 -6.18
CA PHE A 44 -6.14 0.06 -6.06
C PHE A 44 -5.63 0.69 -7.36
N LEU A 45 -4.50 0.24 -7.92
CA LEU A 45 -3.96 0.78 -9.17
C LEU A 45 -4.91 0.58 -10.35
N LYS A 46 -5.61 -0.56 -10.41
CA LYS A 46 -6.62 -0.80 -11.43
C LYS A 46 -7.76 0.22 -11.34
N TYR A 47 -8.31 0.41 -10.15
CA TYR A 47 -9.39 1.39 -9.95
C TYR A 47 -8.92 2.81 -10.24
N LEU A 48 -7.70 3.17 -9.79
CA LEU A 48 -7.10 4.47 -10.04
C LEU A 48 -6.93 4.75 -11.53
N ARG A 49 -6.47 3.75 -12.30
CA ARG A 49 -6.34 3.87 -13.76
C ARG A 49 -7.69 4.14 -14.42
N ASP A 50 -8.73 3.45 -13.96
CA ASP A 50 -10.08 3.56 -14.52
C ASP A 50 -10.72 4.92 -14.19
N VAL A 51 -10.58 5.42 -12.95
CA VAL A 51 -11.18 6.72 -12.53
C VAL A 51 -10.37 7.93 -13.00
N GLY A 52 -9.03 7.84 -13.00
CA GLY A 52 -8.14 8.92 -13.39
C GLY A 52 -7.79 8.95 -14.88
N SER A 53 -8.29 7.99 -15.68
CA SER A 53 -8.00 7.87 -17.11
C SER A 53 -6.50 7.84 -17.46
N PHE A 54 -5.69 7.24 -16.59
CA PHE A 54 -4.24 7.15 -16.79
C PHE A 54 -3.90 6.25 -18.00
N PRO A 55 -2.88 6.61 -18.80
CA PRO A 55 -2.54 5.89 -20.04
C PRO A 55 -2.06 4.46 -19.80
N ASP A 56 -1.38 4.23 -18.68
CA ASP A 56 -0.85 2.93 -18.29
C ASP A 56 -0.77 2.79 -16.75
N GLU A 57 -0.37 1.60 -16.30
CA GLU A 57 -0.23 1.27 -14.87
C GLU A 57 0.91 2.04 -14.21
N GLN A 58 1.97 2.38 -14.97
CA GLN A 58 3.13 3.10 -14.45
C GLN A 58 2.74 4.55 -14.11
N ALA A 59 2.01 5.23 -14.99
CA ALA A 59 1.51 6.57 -14.74
C ALA A 59 0.54 6.61 -13.54
N ALA A 60 -0.35 5.62 -13.42
CA ALA A 60 -1.22 5.50 -12.24
C ALA A 60 -0.41 5.26 -10.95
N GLN A 61 0.65 4.46 -11.03
CA GLN A 61 1.54 4.21 -9.91
C GLN A 61 2.31 5.46 -9.48
N GLU A 62 2.89 6.20 -10.41
CA GLU A 62 3.61 7.46 -10.14
C GLU A 62 2.68 8.50 -9.50
N ALA A 63 1.47 8.66 -10.05
CA ALA A 63 0.44 9.52 -9.47
C ALA A 63 0.06 9.10 -8.04
N ALA A 64 -0.16 7.81 -7.81
CA ALA A 64 -0.44 7.29 -6.48
C ALA A 64 0.70 7.58 -5.50
N VAL A 65 1.94 7.30 -5.89
CA VAL A 65 3.11 7.52 -5.02
C VAL A 65 3.26 9.00 -4.67
N SER A 66 3.16 9.91 -5.63
CA SER A 66 3.25 11.35 -5.37
C SER A 66 2.17 11.83 -4.40
N VAL A 67 0.89 11.55 -4.71
CA VAL A 67 -0.23 12.03 -3.88
C VAL A 67 -0.22 11.41 -2.48
N LEU A 68 0.04 10.10 -2.38
CA LEU A 68 0.08 9.42 -1.09
C LEU A 68 1.26 9.90 -0.23
N CYS A 69 2.41 10.17 -0.83
CA CYS A 69 3.56 10.76 -0.14
C CYS A 69 3.23 12.15 0.41
N VAL A 70 2.58 13.01 -0.38
CA VAL A 70 2.18 14.34 0.08
C VAL A 70 1.10 14.25 1.17
N LEU A 71 0.11 13.35 1.01
CA LEU A 71 -0.89 13.10 2.04
C LEU A 71 -0.25 12.64 3.35
N GLU A 72 0.72 11.72 3.28
CA GLU A 72 1.52 11.28 4.41
C GLU A 72 2.14 12.51 5.10
N GLN A 73 2.94 13.33 4.42
CA GLN A 73 3.55 14.51 5.03
C GLN A 73 2.56 15.46 5.71
N ARG A 74 1.36 15.60 5.16
CA ARG A 74 0.33 16.44 5.77
C ARG A 74 -0.19 15.86 7.08
N LEU A 75 -0.35 14.55 7.12
CA LEU A 75 -0.84 13.81 8.28
C LEU A 75 0.28 13.80 9.35
N PHE A 76 1.50 13.41 8.99
CA PHE A 76 2.65 13.22 9.89
C PHE A 76 3.42 14.51 10.26
N GLY A 77 2.88 15.68 9.94
CA GLY A 77 3.50 17.00 10.13
C GLY A 77 3.80 17.44 11.58
N GLU A 78 3.34 16.69 12.57
CA GLU A 78 3.64 16.90 13.99
C GLU A 78 4.43 15.71 14.51
N GLU A 79 5.22 15.88 15.58
CA GLU A 79 6.10 14.88 16.22
C GLU A 79 5.38 13.62 16.75
N ASP A 80 4.18 13.31 16.27
CA ASP A 80 3.40 12.11 16.54
C ASP A 80 3.94 10.95 15.70
N ASN A 81 4.95 10.29 16.27
CA ASN A 81 5.55 9.04 15.77
C ASN A 81 4.55 7.86 15.60
N ASP A 82 3.26 8.04 15.88
CA ASP A 82 2.25 6.99 15.89
C ASP A 82 1.14 7.16 14.85
N LEU A 83 1.15 8.20 14.02
CA LEU A 83 0.06 8.38 13.06
C LEU A 83 -0.02 7.26 12.02
N GLU A 84 1.10 6.57 11.73
CA GLU A 84 1.14 5.39 10.87
C GLU A 84 0.31 4.27 11.49
N ALA A 85 0.45 4.07 12.81
CA ALA A 85 -0.37 3.11 13.55
C ALA A 85 -1.86 3.51 13.58
N GLN A 86 -2.18 4.79 13.46
CA GLN A 86 -3.55 5.31 13.37
C GLN A 86 -4.12 5.27 11.95
N LEU A 87 -3.27 5.13 10.92
CA LEU A 87 -3.77 5.01 9.55
C LEU A 87 -4.50 3.67 9.35
N PRO A 88 -5.62 3.70 8.60
CA PRO A 88 -6.30 2.53 8.10
C PRO A 88 -5.31 1.48 7.58
N HIS A 89 -5.45 0.22 8.00
CA HIS A 89 -4.48 -0.83 7.65
C HIS A 89 -4.26 -0.93 6.13
N LYS A 90 -5.33 -0.74 5.35
CA LYS A 90 -5.26 -0.77 3.89
C LYS A 90 -4.55 0.45 3.30
N LEU A 91 -4.62 1.62 3.94
CA LEU A 91 -3.87 2.79 3.49
C LEU A 91 -2.38 2.60 3.76
N ARG A 92 -2.01 2.04 4.92
CA ARG A 92 -0.62 1.62 5.19
C ARG A 92 -0.07 0.61 4.19
N GLU A 93 -0.90 -0.32 3.71
CA GLU A 93 -0.52 -1.25 2.64
C GLU A 93 -0.22 -0.55 1.30
N LEU A 94 -0.74 0.66 1.08
CA LEU A 94 -0.54 1.45 -0.14
C LEU A 94 0.61 2.45 -0.01
N LEU A 95 0.95 2.88 1.21
CA LEU A 95 2.03 3.82 1.47
C LEU A 95 3.38 3.14 1.24
N VAL A 96 4.14 3.71 0.29
CA VAL A 96 5.55 3.37 0.07
C VAL A 96 6.34 4.53 0.64
N ARG A 97 7.35 4.26 1.48
CA ARG A 97 8.27 5.30 1.95
C ARG A 97 8.84 6.04 0.74
N CYS A 98 8.51 7.32 0.62
CA CYS A 98 8.98 8.18 -0.45
C CYS A 98 10.26 8.93 -0.04
N ASP A 99 11.12 9.23 -1.02
CA ASP A 99 12.39 9.94 -0.84
C ASP A 99 12.20 11.35 -0.21
N ARG A 100 11.00 11.92 -0.34
CA ARG A 100 10.61 13.20 0.28
C ARG A 100 10.73 13.18 1.81
N HIS A 101 10.68 12.01 2.45
CA HIS A 101 10.90 11.86 3.89
C HIS A 101 12.39 11.82 4.30
N GLU A 102 13.30 11.50 3.38
CA GLU A 102 14.74 11.41 3.69
C GLU A 102 15.53 12.65 3.23
N ALA A 103 15.14 13.28 2.13
CA ALA A 103 15.86 14.39 1.50
C ALA A 103 15.05 15.70 1.41
N GLY A 104 13.77 15.69 1.78
CA GLY A 104 12.88 16.84 1.70
C GLY A 104 12.94 17.78 2.92
N PRO A 105 12.28 18.95 2.85
CA PRO A 105 12.03 19.77 4.03
C PRO A 105 11.24 18.95 5.06
N PRO A 106 11.42 19.23 6.37
CA PRO A 106 10.68 18.52 7.40
C PRO A 106 9.17 18.62 7.16
N PRO A 107 8.40 17.58 7.54
CA PRO A 107 6.95 17.63 7.51
C PRO A 107 6.45 18.93 8.17
N HIS A 108 5.57 19.65 7.49
CA HIS A 108 4.98 20.89 8.00
C HIS A 108 3.52 20.99 7.57
N LYS A 109 2.76 21.87 8.22
CA LYS A 109 1.35 22.07 7.89
C LYS A 109 1.24 22.88 6.60
N PHE A 110 0.51 22.32 5.63
CA PHE A 110 0.16 22.98 4.39
C PHE A 110 -1.30 22.73 4.00
N GLY A 111 -1.78 23.50 3.02
CA GLY A 111 -3.14 23.44 2.50
C GLY A 111 -3.21 22.90 1.08
N ARG A 112 -4.36 23.12 0.43
CA ARG A 112 -4.67 22.69 -0.94
C ARG A 112 -3.64 23.15 -1.95
N ASP A 113 -3.39 24.45 -2.04
CA ASP A 113 -2.57 25.02 -3.11
C ASP A 113 -1.15 24.44 -3.11
N GLU A 114 -0.61 24.19 -1.92
CA GLU A 114 0.72 23.61 -1.76
C GLU A 114 0.73 22.11 -2.04
N MET A 115 -0.31 21.35 -1.66
CA MET A 115 -0.46 19.95 -2.07
C MET A 115 -0.50 19.84 -3.61
N LEU A 116 -1.29 20.69 -4.26
CA LEU A 116 -1.39 20.71 -5.72
C LEU A 116 -0.08 21.11 -6.38
N ALA A 117 0.63 22.10 -5.84
CA ALA A 117 1.94 22.51 -6.34
C ALA A 117 3.00 21.40 -6.21
N MET A 118 3.00 20.66 -5.10
CA MET A 118 3.91 19.53 -4.91
C MET A 118 3.61 18.39 -5.88
N VAL A 119 2.35 18.02 -6.06
CA VAL A 119 1.94 16.96 -7.00
C VAL A 119 2.21 17.38 -8.46
N SER A 120 1.90 18.63 -8.81
CA SER A 120 2.22 19.21 -10.13
C SER A 120 3.72 19.14 -10.43
N THR A 121 4.55 19.47 -9.44
CA THR A 121 6.01 19.40 -9.57
C THR A 121 6.52 17.96 -9.71
N ASP A 122 5.98 17.04 -8.91
CA ASP A 122 6.41 15.63 -8.92
C ASP A 122 6.10 14.92 -10.23
N LEU A 123 4.97 15.26 -10.85
CA LEU A 123 4.48 14.60 -12.06
C LEU A 123 4.76 15.39 -13.34
N ASP A 124 5.34 16.59 -13.23
CA ASP A 124 5.56 17.52 -14.36
C ASP A 124 4.26 17.79 -15.16
N VAL A 125 3.18 18.11 -14.43
CA VAL A 125 1.85 18.37 -15.00
C VAL A 125 1.33 19.75 -14.64
N ASP A 126 0.35 20.24 -15.41
CA ASP A 126 -0.31 21.51 -15.12
C ASP A 126 -1.12 21.44 -13.80
N PRO A 127 -1.32 22.56 -13.08
CA PRO A 127 -2.04 22.58 -11.81
C PRO A 127 -3.49 22.05 -11.88
N GLU A 128 -4.16 22.25 -13.01
CA GLU A 128 -5.53 21.76 -13.24
C GLU A 128 -5.57 20.22 -13.33
N ASP A 129 -4.55 19.63 -13.95
CA ASP A 129 -4.38 18.17 -14.03
C ASP A 129 -3.99 17.59 -12.67
N ALA A 130 -3.14 18.29 -11.91
CA ALA A 130 -2.74 17.89 -10.56
C ALA A 130 -3.95 17.75 -9.62
N GLU A 131 -4.90 18.69 -9.67
CA GLU A 131 -6.13 18.57 -8.88
C GLU A 131 -6.96 17.33 -9.28
N SER A 132 -7.13 17.11 -10.57
CA SER A 132 -7.86 15.94 -11.09
C SER A 132 -7.20 14.64 -10.64
N ILE A 133 -5.87 14.57 -10.67
CA ILE A 133 -5.07 13.45 -10.19
C ILE A 133 -5.25 13.24 -8.68
N VAL A 134 -5.15 14.29 -7.87
CA VAL A 134 -5.35 14.19 -6.41
C VAL A 134 -6.74 13.67 -6.09
N ARG A 135 -7.78 14.20 -6.75
CA ARG A 135 -9.16 13.73 -6.57
C ARG A 135 -9.34 12.26 -6.98
N ALA A 136 -8.72 11.84 -8.09
CA ALA A 136 -8.74 10.44 -8.53
C ALA A 136 -8.06 9.50 -7.54
N VAL A 137 -6.90 9.88 -7.00
CA VAL A 137 -6.20 9.09 -5.98
C VAL A 137 -7.01 9.00 -4.70
N PHE A 138 -7.62 10.11 -4.24
CA PHE A 138 -8.48 10.10 -3.06
C PHE A 138 -9.72 9.20 -3.26
N SER A 139 -10.35 9.24 -4.45
CA SER A 139 -11.42 8.32 -4.85
C SER A 139 -10.96 6.86 -4.73
N ALA A 140 -9.77 6.56 -5.25
CA ALA A 140 -9.21 5.21 -5.23
C ALA A 140 -8.87 4.73 -3.81
N VAL A 141 -8.38 5.61 -2.94
CA VAL A 141 -8.14 5.30 -1.53
C VAL A 141 -9.45 5.01 -0.80
N GLN A 142 -10.48 5.86 -0.98
CA GLN A 142 -11.80 5.69 -0.38
C GLN A 142 -12.45 4.37 -0.80
N ALA A 143 -12.26 3.93 -2.04
CA ALA A 143 -12.74 2.64 -2.53
C ALA A 143 -12.08 1.44 -1.83
N GLN A 144 -10.91 1.62 -1.21
CA GLN A 144 -10.22 0.56 -0.47
C GLN A 144 -10.56 0.54 1.02
N ILE A 145 -10.80 1.69 1.65
CA ILE A 145 -11.04 1.78 3.10
C ILE A 145 -12.53 1.76 3.46
N SER A 146 -12.86 1.57 4.74
CA SER A 146 -14.22 1.70 5.24
C SER A 146 -14.65 3.17 5.37
N THR A 147 -15.97 3.40 5.48
CA THR A 147 -16.51 4.77 5.70
C THR A 147 -15.94 5.41 6.96
N GLY A 148 -15.87 4.67 8.07
CA GLY A 148 -15.30 5.22 9.31
C GLY A 148 -13.82 5.59 9.18
N GLU A 149 -13.03 4.73 8.53
CA GLU A 149 -11.62 5.03 8.23
C GLU A 149 -11.45 6.26 7.31
N SER A 150 -12.39 6.48 6.39
CA SER A 150 -12.41 7.68 5.53
C SER A 150 -12.79 8.95 6.30
N ASP A 151 -13.73 8.84 7.22
CA ASP A 151 -14.16 9.94 8.10
C ASP A 151 -13.02 10.38 9.03
N ASP A 152 -12.25 9.42 9.56
CA ASP A 152 -11.07 9.69 10.39
C ASP A 152 -10.03 10.52 9.62
N ILE A 153 -9.67 10.10 8.40
CA ILE A 153 -8.73 10.86 7.54
C ILE A 153 -9.29 12.25 7.23
N SER A 154 -10.57 12.35 6.88
CA SER A 154 -11.23 13.63 6.60
C SER A 154 -11.16 14.59 7.80
N GLY A 155 -11.27 14.06 9.03
CA GLY A 155 -11.15 14.81 10.27
C GLY A 155 -9.80 15.49 10.46
N GLU A 156 -8.71 14.81 10.07
CA GLU A 156 -7.33 15.29 10.18
C GLU A 156 -6.93 16.32 9.10
N LEU A 157 -7.72 16.38 8.02
CA LEU A 157 -7.48 17.33 6.93
C LEU A 157 -8.04 18.72 7.24
N PRO A 158 -7.30 19.79 6.87
CA PRO A 158 -7.80 21.16 6.94
C PRO A 158 -8.94 21.37 5.94
N PRO A 159 -9.80 22.40 6.11
CA PRO A 159 -11.04 22.53 5.34
C PRO A 159 -10.87 22.52 3.81
N ASP A 160 -9.78 23.10 3.31
CA ASP A 160 -9.45 23.20 1.89
C ASP A 160 -8.99 21.88 1.26
N LEU A 161 -8.22 21.07 2.00
CA LEU A 161 -7.88 19.70 1.58
C LEU A 161 -9.05 18.73 1.76
N ARG A 162 -9.87 18.95 2.79
CA ARG A 162 -11.07 18.16 3.02
C ARG A 162 -12.05 18.28 1.86
N ASP A 163 -12.10 19.41 1.15
CA ASP A 163 -12.90 19.54 -0.07
C ASP A 163 -12.43 18.59 -1.18
N LEU A 164 -11.11 18.44 -1.35
CA LEU A 164 -10.55 17.47 -2.31
C LEU A 164 -10.94 16.04 -1.92
N TRP A 165 -10.92 15.74 -0.63
CA TRP A 165 -11.28 14.42 -0.10
C TRP A 165 -12.77 14.11 -0.20
N THR A 166 -13.66 15.05 0.13
CA THR A 166 -15.11 14.80 0.22
C THR A 166 -15.84 14.92 -1.12
N HIS A 167 -15.21 15.57 -2.11
CA HIS A 167 -15.71 15.63 -3.49
C HIS A 167 -14.72 14.96 -4.47
N PRO A 168 -14.44 13.66 -4.33
CA PRO A 168 -13.55 12.96 -5.26
C PRO A 168 -14.18 12.89 -6.66
N SER A 169 -13.33 12.83 -7.69
CA SER A 169 -13.76 12.77 -9.10
C SER A 169 -14.30 11.41 -9.51
#